data_AF-A0A2V7YYT9-F1
#
_entry.id   AF-A0A2V7YYT9-F1
#
_cell.length_a   1.000
_cell.length_b   1.000
_cell.length_c   1.000
_cell.angle_alpha   90.00
_cell.angle_beta   90.00
_cell.angle_gamma   90.00
#
_symmetry.space_group_name_H-M   'P 1'
#
loop_
_entity.id
_entity.type
_entity.pdbx_description
1 polymer ?
#
loop_
_entity_poly.entity_id
_entity_poly.type
_entity_poly.pdbx_seq_one_letter_code
_entity_poly.pdbx_strand_id
1 'polypeptide(L)'
;MRGRAALILLAASSALKCGSAAPTPAASAAPKYRAPYEAPAAGRHAIDIRVESRAAHDLFAFLTRPTFDAEEAKAIEALPAVRLSVQDSGRTLETFDHDLAAAFDEKARSGVFDLHPIRAGRARWEGLLAALPSREQDLARMAGERAAALLPADRSVSARLRVLLSFGLAGLADHLIVVDPEGNEAMIVDLSRALGESASETIDNQIERLARLVAGEAFRQAWSNYRRESPAWAHRDPSLGEVGLLLQLVTEHGPPSLFHVDENFFPLSVWLKEPMKRTIAELNRAAERILETGKDLEQRMSLMTEIQRPEFAQRVAGPAGAFLSDGIIQNSGLDAFRAALAAGPKAFFIAYDQAQKKSRDLIPLAPVIRERIGLPK
;
A
#
# COMPACT_ATOMS: atom_id res chain seq x y z
N MET A 1 -29.14 -58.83 19.18
CA MET A 1 -29.48 -58.28 20.51
C MET A 1 -29.92 -56.83 20.28
N ARG A 2 -31.23 -56.49 20.34
CA ARG A 2 -31.95 -55.97 21.53
C ARG A 2 -31.08 -54.95 22.29
N GLY A 3 -31.37 -53.66 22.45
CA GLY A 3 -32.61 -52.89 22.42
C GLY A 3 -32.71 -52.06 23.72
N ARG A 4 -32.98 -50.74 23.58
CA ARG A 4 -33.69 -49.83 24.51
C ARG A 4 -33.13 -49.47 25.91
N ALA A 5 -33.34 -48.16 26.20
CA ALA A 5 -33.80 -47.52 27.45
C ALA A 5 -32.74 -47.27 28.56
N ALA A 6 -32.44 -46.02 28.94
CA ALA A 6 -33.19 -45.13 29.87
C ALA A 6 -32.93 -45.55 31.35
N LEU A 7 -32.79 -44.71 32.39
CA LEU A 7 -33.01 -43.29 32.68
C LEU A 7 -32.54 -43.08 34.17
N ILE A 8 -32.58 -41.82 34.67
CA ILE A 8 -32.66 -41.38 36.10
C ILE A 8 -31.32 -41.21 36.86
N LEU A 9 -31.03 -40.16 37.65
CA LEU A 9 -31.49 -38.76 37.90
C LEU A 9 -30.81 -38.29 39.21
N LEU A 10 -30.87 -36.98 39.47
CA LEU A 10 -30.68 -36.23 40.73
C LEU A 10 -29.24 -35.79 41.03
N ALA A 11 -28.87 -34.52 40.82
CA ALA A 11 -29.32 -33.26 41.44
C ALA A 11 -28.67 -32.99 42.81
N ALA A 12 -27.86 -31.93 42.85
CA ALA A 12 -27.66 -31.13 44.04
C ALA A 12 -27.45 -29.67 43.62
N SER A 13 -28.52 -28.90 43.81
CA SER A 13 -28.61 -27.46 43.67
C SER A 13 -27.94 -26.79 44.88
N SER A 14 -27.14 -25.76 44.66
CA SER A 14 -26.95 -24.74 45.70
C SER A 14 -26.50 -23.39 45.13
N ALA A 15 -27.37 -22.41 45.42
CA ALA A 15 -27.13 -20.99 45.64
C ALA A 15 -26.83 -20.09 44.43
N LEU A 16 -27.90 -19.43 43.98
CA LEU A 16 -27.86 -18.09 43.40
C LEU A 16 -27.09 -17.12 44.32
N LYS A 17 -26.10 -16.43 43.73
CA LYS A 17 -25.85 -15.01 44.05
C LYS A 17 -25.99 -14.23 42.75
N CYS A 18 -27.05 -13.42 42.69
CA CYS A 18 -27.21 -12.38 41.70
C CYS A 18 -26.04 -11.39 41.82
N GLY A 19 -25.06 -11.54 40.94
CA GLY A 19 -24.17 -10.46 40.55
C GLY A 19 -24.48 -10.15 39.10
N SER A 20 -24.98 -8.95 38.82
CA SER A 20 -25.16 -8.44 37.48
C SER A 20 -23.80 -8.47 36.78
N ALA A 21 -23.54 -9.52 36.00
CA ALA A 21 -22.39 -9.57 35.13
C ALA A 21 -22.58 -8.44 34.12
N ALA A 22 -21.64 -7.49 34.13
CA ALA A 22 -21.52 -6.50 33.07
C ALA A 22 -21.54 -7.23 31.72
N PRO A 23 -22.20 -6.69 30.69
CA PRO A 23 -22.25 -7.33 29.39
C PRO A 23 -20.82 -7.58 28.93
N THR A 24 -20.47 -8.85 28.74
CA THR A 24 -19.25 -9.26 28.07
C THR A 24 -19.19 -8.46 26.77
N PRO A 25 -18.10 -7.70 26.49
CA PRO A 25 -18.00 -7.00 25.23
C PRO A 25 -18.15 -8.04 24.13
N ALA A 26 -19.13 -7.82 23.26
CA ALA A 26 -19.39 -8.70 22.13
C ALA A 26 -18.08 -8.98 21.43
N ALA A 27 -17.81 -10.26 21.17
CA ALA A 27 -16.73 -10.66 20.28
C ALA A 27 -16.83 -9.80 19.01
N SER A 28 -15.73 -9.13 18.67
CA SER A 28 -15.61 -8.29 17.47
C SER A 28 -16.29 -9.00 16.31
N ALA A 29 -17.33 -8.38 15.75
CA ALA A 29 -18.01 -8.91 14.57
C ALA A 29 -16.95 -9.15 13.50
N ALA A 30 -16.97 -10.34 12.87
CA ALA A 30 -16.05 -10.66 11.78
C ALA A 30 -16.03 -9.49 10.77
N PRO A 31 -14.85 -9.13 10.24
CA PRO A 31 -14.74 -7.99 9.35
C PRO A 31 -15.68 -8.20 8.16
N LYS A 32 -16.53 -7.19 7.90
CA LYS A 32 -17.52 -7.22 6.81
C LYS A 32 -16.87 -7.28 5.42
N TYR A 33 -15.58 -6.98 5.33
CA TYR A 33 -14.77 -6.86 4.12
C TYR A 33 -13.50 -7.70 4.28
N ARG A 34 -12.95 -8.22 3.17
CA ARG A 34 -11.72 -9.04 3.22
C ARG A 34 -10.51 -8.17 3.52
N ALA A 35 -10.46 -6.99 2.90
CA ALA A 35 -9.44 -5.98 3.13
C ALA A 35 -10.05 -4.64 3.58
N PRO A 36 -9.30 -3.81 4.32
CA PRO A 36 -9.82 -2.53 4.81
C PRO A 36 -10.16 -1.54 3.68
N TYR A 37 -9.45 -1.62 2.55
CA TYR A 37 -9.67 -0.77 1.39
C TYR A 37 -10.88 -1.19 0.54
N GLU A 38 -11.56 -2.29 0.85
CA GLU A 38 -12.83 -2.67 0.19
C GLU A 38 -14.06 -2.04 0.84
N ALA A 39 -13.87 -1.35 1.97
CA ALA A 39 -14.95 -0.68 2.67
C ALA A 39 -15.44 0.56 1.89
N PRO A 40 -16.70 1.00 2.08
CA PRO A 40 -17.18 2.25 1.49
C PRO A 40 -16.41 3.45 2.06
N ALA A 41 -16.22 4.48 1.24
CA ALA A 41 -15.65 5.76 1.67
C ALA A 41 -16.46 6.39 2.81
N ALA A 42 -15.77 7.04 3.74
CA ALA A 42 -16.41 7.73 4.87
C ALA A 42 -16.87 9.16 4.54
N GLY A 43 -16.22 9.78 3.55
CA GLY A 43 -16.49 11.15 3.10
C GLY A 43 -16.69 11.25 1.59
N ARG A 44 -17.08 12.43 1.12
CA ARG A 44 -17.22 12.74 -0.31
C ARG A 44 -15.87 13.19 -0.87
N HIS A 45 -14.97 12.24 -1.11
CA HIS A 45 -13.68 12.50 -1.74
C HIS A 45 -13.82 12.50 -3.27
N ALA A 46 -13.03 13.33 -3.95
CA ALA A 46 -13.00 13.41 -5.41
C ALA A 46 -11.65 12.89 -5.92
N ILE A 47 -11.57 11.58 -6.17
CA ILE A 47 -10.36 10.93 -6.69
C ILE A 47 -10.60 10.63 -8.18
N ASP A 48 -9.99 11.43 -9.04
CA ASP A 48 -10.08 11.31 -10.49
C ASP A 48 -8.88 10.53 -11.02
N ILE A 49 -9.13 9.41 -11.67
CA ILE A 49 -8.10 8.50 -12.17
C ILE A 49 -8.32 8.32 -13.66
N ARG A 50 -7.29 8.62 -14.44
CA ARG A 50 -7.28 8.39 -15.89
C ARG A 50 -6.29 7.29 -16.22
N VAL A 51 -6.80 6.16 -16.68
CA VAL A 51 -5.98 5.03 -17.14
C VAL A 51 -5.83 5.12 -18.66
N GLU A 52 -4.60 4.95 -19.15
CA GLU A 52 -4.27 4.93 -20.57
C GLU A 52 -3.46 3.66 -20.89
N SER A 53 -4.08 2.75 -21.64
CA SER A 53 -3.46 1.48 -22.06
C SER A 53 -2.72 1.55 -23.40
N ARG A 54 -2.75 2.70 -24.09
CA ARG A 54 -2.19 2.87 -25.43
C ARG A 54 -0.73 2.44 -25.53
N ALA A 55 0.11 2.81 -24.57
CA ALA A 55 1.53 2.48 -24.64
C ALA A 55 1.78 0.97 -24.56
N ALA A 56 1.08 0.26 -23.66
CA ALA A 56 1.10 -1.20 -23.61
C ALA A 56 0.61 -1.84 -24.92
N HIS A 57 -0.46 -1.33 -25.50
CA HIS A 57 -0.98 -1.82 -26.79
C HIS A 57 0.00 -1.63 -27.95
N ASP A 58 0.49 -0.41 -28.15
CA ASP A 58 1.34 -0.06 -29.28
C ASP A 58 2.69 -0.80 -29.17
N LEU A 59 3.27 -0.85 -27.96
CA LEU A 59 4.51 -1.61 -27.69
C LEU A 59 4.32 -3.11 -27.88
N PHE A 60 3.21 -3.68 -27.38
CA PHE A 60 2.92 -5.10 -27.59
C PHE A 60 2.73 -5.43 -29.06
N ALA A 61 1.93 -4.65 -29.79
CA ALA A 61 1.70 -4.82 -31.22
C ALA A 61 3.03 -4.83 -31.99
N PHE A 62 3.94 -3.90 -31.68
CA PHE A 62 5.29 -3.88 -32.23
C PHE A 62 6.07 -5.16 -31.90
N LEU A 63 6.11 -5.56 -30.61
CA LEU A 63 6.82 -6.74 -30.14
C LEU A 63 6.26 -8.07 -30.65
N THR A 64 5.03 -8.12 -31.19
CA THR A 64 4.47 -9.34 -31.81
C THR A 64 4.90 -9.55 -33.26
N ARG A 65 5.58 -8.58 -33.88
CA ARG A 65 5.97 -8.66 -35.30
C ARG A 65 7.05 -9.71 -35.56
N PRO A 66 7.13 -10.27 -36.77
CA PRO A 66 8.20 -11.22 -37.12
C PRO A 66 9.60 -10.59 -37.00
N THR A 67 9.75 -9.35 -37.44
CA THR A 67 11.04 -8.64 -37.55
C THR A 67 10.95 -7.24 -36.97
N PHE A 68 12.10 -6.71 -36.55
CA PHE A 68 12.23 -5.33 -36.09
C PHE A 68 12.09 -4.33 -37.25
N ASP A 69 11.41 -3.21 -37.00
CA ASP A 69 11.26 -2.09 -37.93
C ASP A 69 11.68 -0.79 -37.25
N ALA A 70 12.73 -0.16 -37.77
CA ALA A 70 13.33 1.04 -37.17
C ALA A 70 12.45 2.30 -37.32
N GLU A 71 11.63 2.40 -38.37
CA GLU A 71 10.76 3.57 -38.53
C GLU A 71 9.57 3.51 -37.57
N GLU A 72 9.04 2.31 -37.33
CA GLU A 72 7.99 2.14 -36.34
C GLU A 72 8.51 2.18 -34.89
N ALA A 73 9.75 1.75 -34.63
CA ALA A 73 10.39 1.89 -33.33
C ALA A 73 10.39 3.35 -32.84
N LYS A 74 10.62 4.32 -33.75
CA LYS A 74 10.52 5.76 -33.43
C LYS A 74 9.14 6.17 -32.94
N ALA A 75 8.07 5.55 -33.43
CA ALA A 75 6.72 5.82 -32.95
C ALA A 75 6.49 5.26 -31.53
N ILE A 76 7.11 4.12 -31.21
CA ILE A 76 7.11 3.54 -29.86
C ILE A 76 7.88 4.44 -28.88
N GLU A 77 9.05 4.94 -29.26
CA GLU A 77 9.83 5.89 -28.47
C GLU A 77 9.06 7.18 -28.14
N ALA A 78 8.15 7.61 -29.03
CA ALA A 78 7.36 8.80 -28.83
C ALA A 78 6.22 8.63 -27.79
N LEU A 79 5.93 7.40 -27.36
CA LEU A 79 4.86 7.13 -26.40
C LEU A 79 5.20 7.76 -25.03
N PRO A 80 4.24 8.47 -24.38
CA PRO A 80 4.50 9.14 -23.10
C PRO A 80 5.07 8.21 -22.02
N ALA A 81 4.56 6.99 -21.91
CA ALA A 81 5.04 6.02 -20.92
C ALA A 81 6.51 5.64 -21.12
N VAL A 82 6.94 5.51 -22.39
CA VAL A 82 8.32 5.18 -22.77
C VAL A 82 9.24 6.37 -22.51
N ARG A 83 8.86 7.57 -22.98
CA ARG A 83 9.69 8.78 -22.78
C ARG A 83 9.93 9.07 -21.30
N LEU A 84 8.87 8.99 -20.50
CA LEU A 84 8.94 9.26 -19.07
C LEU A 84 9.73 8.18 -18.32
N SER A 85 9.58 6.90 -18.67
CA SER A 85 10.37 5.83 -18.04
C SER A 85 11.85 5.90 -18.40
N VAL A 86 12.19 6.25 -19.65
CA VAL A 86 13.58 6.46 -20.08
C VAL A 86 14.20 7.64 -19.33
N GLN A 87 13.48 8.75 -19.23
CA GLN A 87 13.91 9.93 -18.46
C GLN A 87 14.17 9.58 -16.99
N ASP A 88 13.23 8.88 -16.34
CA ASP A 88 13.35 8.47 -14.93
C ASP A 88 14.59 7.58 -14.69
N SER A 89 14.88 6.67 -15.63
CA SER A 89 16.04 5.78 -15.54
C SER A 89 17.40 6.49 -15.71
N GLY A 90 17.41 7.77 -16.08
CA GLY A 90 18.64 8.51 -16.41
C GLY A 90 19.36 7.96 -17.64
N ARG A 91 18.62 7.34 -18.57
CA ARG A 91 19.14 6.77 -19.83
C ARG A 91 18.69 7.60 -21.03
N THR A 92 19.29 7.30 -22.18
CA THR A 92 18.93 7.91 -23.48
C THR A 92 17.92 7.05 -24.23
N LEU A 93 17.19 7.66 -25.17
CA LEU A 93 16.33 6.91 -26.09
C LEU A 93 17.10 5.90 -26.93
N GLU A 94 18.38 6.18 -27.25
CA GLU A 94 19.26 5.21 -27.92
C GLU A 94 19.46 3.92 -27.11
N THR A 95 19.47 4.02 -25.77
CA THR A 95 19.54 2.83 -24.90
C THR A 95 18.26 2.00 -25.03
N PHE A 96 17.11 2.67 -25.05
CA PHE A 96 15.82 2.01 -25.23
C PHE A 96 15.68 1.38 -26.62
N ASP A 97 16.06 2.08 -27.68
CA ASP A 97 16.04 1.56 -29.06
C ASP A 97 16.90 0.30 -29.20
N HIS A 98 18.12 0.32 -28.63
CA HIS A 98 18.97 -0.86 -28.60
C HIS A 98 18.32 -2.04 -27.87
N ASP A 99 17.72 -1.82 -26.70
CA ASP A 99 17.04 -2.86 -25.92
C ASP A 99 15.76 -3.36 -26.63
N LEU A 100 15.03 -2.47 -27.30
CA LEU A 100 13.87 -2.79 -28.11
C LEU A 100 14.25 -3.65 -29.32
N ALA A 101 15.35 -3.33 -30.01
CA ALA A 101 15.89 -4.13 -31.09
C ALA A 101 16.41 -5.48 -30.60
N ALA A 102 17.08 -5.50 -29.44
CA ALA A 102 17.58 -6.72 -28.82
C ALA A 102 16.46 -7.72 -28.54
N ALA A 103 15.24 -7.27 -28.22
CA ALA A 103 14.08 -8.14 -28.02
C ALA A 103 13.76 -9.05 -29.23
N PHE A 104 14.21 -8.71 -30.44
CA PHE A 104 14.01 -9.51 -31.66
C PHE A 104 15.12 -10.53 -31.93
N ASP A 105 16.22 -10.47 -31.18
CA ASP A 105 17.34 -11.41 -31.29
C ASP A 105 17.46 -12.22 -29.97
N GLU A 106 17.21 -13.52 -30.05
CA GLU A 106 17.32 -14.45 -28.90
C GLU A 106 18.74 -14.55 -28.34
N LYS A 107 19.75 -14.15 -29.11
CA LYS A 107 21.17 -14.17 -28.68
C LYS A 107 21.64 -12.82 -28.15
N ALA A 108 20.88 -11.75 -28.40
CA ALA A 108 21.18 -10.44 -27.86
C ALA A 108 20.88 -10.41 -26.35
N ARG A 109 21.76 -9.77 -25.59
CA ARG A 109 21.51 -9.51 -24.16
C ARG A 109 20.68 -8.24 -24.06
N SER A 110 19.56 -8.30 -23.34
CA SER A 110 18.84 -7.10 -22.92
C SER A 110 19.68 -6.32 -21.90
N GLY A 111 19.67 -4.99 -22.03
CA GLY A 111 20.38 -4.07 -21.16
C GLY A 111 19.53 -3.63 -19.98
N VAL A 112 18.89 -2.47 -20.10
CA VAL A 112 18.17 -1.79 -19.02
C VAL A 112 16.66 -2.09 -19.07
N PHE A 113 16.09 -2.15 -20.27
CA PHE A 113 14.66 -2.38 -20.51
C PHE A 113 14.46 -3.78 -21.09
N ASP A 114 14.09 -4.74 -20.24
CA ASP A 114 13.95 -6.13 -20.68
C ASP A 114 12.56 -6.39 -21.30
N LEU A 115 12.51 -6.51 -22.63
CA LEU A 115 11.29 -6.72 -23.41
C LEU A 115 11.18 -8.14 -24.00
N HIS A 116 12.24 -8.97 -23.87
CA HIS A 116 12.22 -10.37 -24.32
C HIS A 116 11.08 -11.18 -23.69
N PRO A 117 10.79 -11.10 -22.37
CA PRO A 117 9.69 -11.85 -21.76
C PRO A 117 8.32 -11.49 -22.36
N ILE A 118 8.14 -10.25 -22.81
CA ILE A 118 6.88 -9.78 -23.38
C ILE A 118 6.64 -10.41 -24.75
N ARG A 119 7.68 -10.41 -25.59
CA ARG A 119 7.66 -11.05 -26.91
C ARG A 119 7.49 -12.56 -26.80
N ALA A 120 8.27 -13.21 -25.93
CA ALA A 120 8.19 -14.64 -25.69
C ALA A 120 6.82 -15.06 -25.14
N GLY A 121 6.23 -14.23 -24.28
CA GLY A 121 4.93 -14.44 -23.65
C GLY A 121 3.71 -13.93 -24.42
N ARG A 122 3.78 -13.72 -25.74
CA ARG A 122 2.73 -13.01 -26.50
C ARG A 122 1.29 -13.46 -26.25
N ALA A 123 1.04 -14.78 -26.26
CA ALA A 123 -0.30 -15.35 -26.12
C ALA A 123 -0.96 -15.00 -24.77
N ARG A 124 -0.14 -14.72 -23.74
CA ARG A 124 -0.62 -14.34 -22.42
C ARG A 124 -1.25 -12.94 -22.42
N TRP A 125 -0.68 -12.01 -23.18
CA TRP A 125 -1.04 -10.60 -23.11
C TRP A 125 -2.23 -10.23 -23.99
N GLU A 126 -2.50 -11.02 -25.04
CA GLU A 126 -3.57 -10.75 -26.01
C GLU A 126 -4.93 -10.53 -25.34
N GLY A 127 -5.34 -11.42 -24.43
CA GLY A 127 -6.65 -11.35 -23.78
C GLY A 127 -6.80 -10.12 -22.87
N LEU A 128 -5.79 -9.82 -22.06
CA LEU A 128 -5.80 -8.66 -21.16
C LEU A 128 -5.80 -7.37 -21.98
N LEU A 129 -4.87 -7.23 -22.93
CA LEU A 129 -4.77 -6.02 -23.74
C LEU A 129 -6.06 -5.80 -24.54
N ALA A 130 -6.64 -6.83 -25.16
CA ALA A 130 -7.93 -6.70 -25.85
C ALA A 130 -9.07 -6.21 -24.93
N ALA A 131 -9.05 -6.58 -23.64
CA ALA A 131 -10.07 -6.17 -22.68
C ALA A 131 -9.87 -4.74 -22.13
N LEU A 132 -8.62 -4.29 -21.96
CA LEU A 132 -8.28 -3.05 -21.26
C LEU A 132 -9.04 -1.81 -21.77
N PRO A 133 -9.15 -1.52 -23.08
CA PRO A 133 -9.85 -0.32 -23.56
C PRO A 133 -11.31 -0.22 -23.08
N SER A 134 -11.97 -1.37 -22.87
CA SER A 134 -13.34 -1.43 -22.34
C SER A 134 -13.43 -1.44 -20.81
N ARG A 135 -12.30 -1.71 -20.12
CA ARG A 135 -12.21 -1.88 -18.66
C ARG A 135 -11.45 -0.76 -17.94
N GLU A 136 -10.85 0.18 -18.67
CA GLU A 136 -10.11 1.33 -18.09
C GLU A 136 -10.96 2.12 -17.09
N GLN A 137 -12.24 2.37 -17.41
CA GLN A 137 -13.16 3.08 -16.53
C GLN A 137 -13.51 2.27 -15.27
N ASP A 138 -13.68 0.95 -15.41
CA ASP A 138 -13.92 0.06 -14.26
C ASP A 138 -12.73 0.01 -13.33
N LEU A 139 -11.52 -0.11 -13.88
CA LEU A 139 -10.26 -0.08 -13.13
C LEU A 139 -10.15 1.23 -12.36
N ALA A 140 -10.32 2.37 -13.05
CA ALA A 140 -10.27 3.70 -12.45
C ALA A 140 -11.30 3.86 -11.32
N ARG A 141 -12.55 3.43 -11.54
CA ARG A 141 -13.62 3.49 -10.55
C ARG A 141 -13.28 2.66 -9.31
N MET A 142 -12.89 1.40 -9.49
CA MET A 142 -12.52 0.52 -8.37
C MET A 142 -11.32 1.07 -7.59
N ALA A 143 -10.31 1.58 -8.29
CA ALA A 143 -9.14 2.17 -7.66
C ALA A 143 -9.50 3.42 -6.84
N GLY A 144 -10.36 4.30 -7.38
CA GLY A 144 -10.85 5.49 -6.71
C GLY A 144 -11.68 5.18 -5.47
N GLU A 145 -12.59 4.21 -5.57
CA GLU A 145 -13.40 3.71 -4.43
C GLU A 145 -12.49 3.15 -3.31
N ARG A 146 -11.53 2.30 -3.67
CA ARG A 146 -10.59 1.69 -2.72
C ARG A 146 -9.67 2.72 -2.08
N ALA A 147 -9.19 3.71 -2.84
CA ALA A 147 -8.40 4.81 -2.29
C ALA A 147 -9.24 5.65 -1.32
N ALA A 148 -10.48 6.01 -1.68
CA ALA A 148 -11.36 6.79 -0.82
C ALA A 148 -11.76 6.07 0.47
N ALA A 149 -11.72 4.73 0.49
CA ALA A 149 -12.07 3.91 1.65
C ALA A 149 -11.23 4.25 2.90
N LEU A 150 -9.94 4.51 2.78
CA LEU A 150 -9.09 4.69 3.97
C LEU A 150 -9.00 6.15 4.45
N LEU A 151 -9.54 7.10 3.68
CA LEU A 151 -9.43 8.52 4.00
C LEU A 151 -10.33 8.93 5.18
N PRO A 152 -9.91 9.92 5.98
CA PRO A 152 -10.76 10.48 7.03
C PRO A 152 -11.97 11.25 6.48
N ALA A 153 -13.08 11.22 7.22
CA ALA A 153 -14.36 11.79 6.78
C ALA A 153 -14.56 13.29 7.10
N ASP A 154 -13.75 13.84 8.00
CA ASP A 154 -13.92 15.18 8.57
C ASP A 154 -13.77 16.30 7.52
N ARG A 155 -13.10 16.01 6.41
CA ARG A 155 -12.95 16.91 5.27
C ARG A 155 -12.90 16.16 3.95
N SER A 156 -13.37 16.82 2.90
CA SER A 156 -13.24 16.33 1.53
C SER A 156 -11.82 16.60 1.01
N VAL A 157 -11.32 15.74 0.12
CA VAL A 157 -10.05 15.94 -0.56
C VAL A 157 -10.21 15.57 -2.04
N SER A 158 -9.46 16.27 -2.88
CA SER A 158 -9.39 16.00 -4.31
C SER A 158 -7.99 15.51 -4.68
N ALA A 159 -7.92 14.51 -5.57
CA ALA A 159 -6.68 14.01 -6.14
C ALA A 159 -6.90 13.65 -7.62
N ARG A 160 -5.82 13.77 -8.41
CA ARG A 160 -5.82 13.43 -9.84
C ARG A 160 -4.61 12.58 -10.15
N LEU A 161 -4.84 11.38 -10.64
CA LEU A 161 -3.79 10.45 -11.02
C LEU A 161 -3.92 10.04 -12.48
N ARG A 162 -2.88 10.29 -13.26
CA ARG A 162 -2.73 9.73 -14.60
C ARG A 162 -1.97 8.42 -14.51
N VAL A 163 -2.53 7.35 -15.07
CA VAL A 163 -1.95 6.00 -15.07
C VAL A 163 -1.65 5.58 -16.49
N LEU A 164 -0.38 5.30 -16.78
CA LEU A 164 0.11 4.86 -18.07
C LEU A 164 0.49 3.39 -17.98
N LEU A 165 -0.23 2.51 -18.67
CA LEU A 165 0.11 1.09 -18.70
C LEU A 165 1.17 0.85 -19.78
N SER A 166 2.24 0.14 -19.43
CA SER A 166 3.38 -0.15 -20.31
C SER A 166 4.03 -1.49 -19.96
N PHE A 167 5.16 -1.80 -20.60
CA PHE A 167 6.02 -2.92 -20.30
C PHE A 167 7.49 -2.49 -20.21
N GLY A 168 8.30 -3.32 -19.55
CA GLY A 168 9.75 -3.27 -19.62
C GLY A 168 10.34 -2.04 -18.94
N LEU A 169 9.86 -1.65 -17.77
CA LEU A 169 10.45 -0.54 -17.00
C LEU A 169 11.87 -0.89 -16.54
N ALA A 170 12.74 0.11 -16.48
CA ALA A 170 14.07 -0.05 -15.90
C ALA A 170 13.99 -0.53 -14.43
N GLY A 171 14.95 -1.35 -14.00
CA GLY A 171 15.05 -1.78 -12.59
C GLY A 171 14.13 -2.97 -12.25
N LEU A 172 13.54 -2.96 -11.04
CA LEU A 172 12.73 -4.08 -10.52
C LEU A 172 11.34 -3.66 -10.04
N ALA A 173 10.98 -2.37 -10.14
CA ALA A 173 9.71 -1.88 -9.65
C ALA A 173 8.56 -2.29 -10.59
N ASP A 174 7.38 -2.58 -10.01
CA ASP A 174 6.14 -2.84 -10.73
C ASP A 174 5.55 -1.57 -11.35
N HIS A 175 5.91 -0.41 -10.79
CA HIS A 175 5.48 0.89 -11.27
C HIS A 175 6.48 1.98 -10.89
N LEU A 176 6.38 3.12 -11.57
CA LEU A 176 7.16 4.33 -11.31
C LEU A 176 6.21 5.51 -11.11
N ILE A 177 6.59 6.43 -10.23
CA ILE A 177 5.92 7.73 -10.08
C ILE A 177 6.84 8.78 -10.67
N VAL A 178 6.42 9.37 -11.77
CA VAL A 178 7.20 10.35 -12.55
C VAL A 178 6.45 11.67 -12.59
N VAL A 179 7.17 12.76 -12.84
CA VAL A 179 6.59 14.08 -13.06
C VAL A 179 6.76 14.42 -14.54
N ASP A 180 5.66 14.73 -15.21
CA ASP A 180 5.69 15.16 -16.62
C ASP A 180 6.31 16.57 -16.77
N PRO A 181 6.68 16.99 -18.00
CA PRO A 181 7.26 18.32 -18.23
C PRO A 181 6.36 19.48 -17.77
N GLU A 182 5.04 19.25 -17.69
CA GLU A 182 4.05 20.21 -17.20
C GLU A 182 3.93 20.23 -15.68
N GLY A 183 4.66 19.38 -14.96
CA GLY A 183 4.71 19.32 -13.50
C GLY A 183 3.64 18.41 -12.87
N ASN A 184 2.92 17.61 -13.65
CA ASN A 184 1.91 16.68 -13.15
C ASN A 184 2.52 15.31 -12.85
N GLU A 185 2.14 14.73 -11.70
CA GLU A 185 2.49 13.35 -11.37
C GLU A 185 1.74 12.35 -12.27
N ALA A 186 2.47 11.38 -12.82
CA ALA A 186 1.93 10.23 -13.52
C ALA A 186 2.52 8.94 -12.95
N MET A 187 1.69 7.89 -12.91
CA MET A 187 2.08 6.54 -12.55
C MET A 187 2.27 5.74 -13.83
N ILE A 188 3.45 5.15 -14.02
CA ILE A 188 3.68 4.20 -15.11
C ILE A 188 3.68 2.80 -14.53
N VAL A 189 2.81 1.92 -15.01
CA VAL A 189 2.70 0.53 -14.54
C VAL A 189 3.35 -0.41 -15.54
N ASP A 190 4.29 -1.23 -15.07
CA ASP A 190 4.81 -2.37 -15.82
C ASP A 190 3.84 -3.55 -15.65
N LEU A 191 3.04 -3.81 -16.69
CA LEU A 191 2.06 -4.90 -16.65
C LEU A 191 2.70 -6.26 -16.42
N SER A 192 3.94 -6.47 -16.87
CA SER A 192 4.61 -7.77 -16.72
C SER A 192 4.96 -8.07 -15.27
N ARG A 193 5.42 -7.06 -14.54
CA ARG A 193 5.81 -7.19 -13.14
C ARG A 193 4.62 -7.10 -12.21
N ALA A 194 3.72 -6.12 -12.43
CA ALA A 194 2.51 -5.94 -11.64
C ALA A 194 1.60 -7.19 -11.63
N LEU A 195 1.59 -7.97 -12.73
CA LEU A 195 0.79 -9.18 -12.84
C LEU A 195 1.60 -10.48 -12.66
N GLY A 196 2.92 -10.41 -12.50
CA GLY A 196 3.79 -11.57 -12.28
C GLY A 196 3.76 -12.59 -13.42
N GLU A 197 3.82 -13.89 -13.12
CA GLU A 197 3.73 -15.00 -14.10
C GLU A 197 2.39 -15.75 -14.07
N SER A 198 1.35 -15.18 -13.45
CA SER A 198 0.09 -15.88 -13.17
C SER A 198 -0.75 -16.14 -14.43
N ALA A 199 -0.32 -17.09 -15.27
CA ALA A 199 -0.94 -17.45 -16.53
C ALA A 199 -2.36 -18.06 -16.40
N SER A 200 -2.78 -18.43 -15.18
CA SER A 200 -4.10 -19.02 -14.89
C SER A 200 -5.10 -18.03 -14.28
N GLU A 201 -4.73 -16.76 -14.13
CA GLU A 201 -5.59 -15.76 -13.52
C GLU A 201 -6.63 -15.23 -14.53
N THR A 202 -7.87 -15.03 -14.07
CA THR A 202 -8.92 -14.42 -14.90
C THR A 202 -8.61 -12.95 -15.17
N ILE A 203 -9.14 -12.39 -16.26
CA ILE A 203 -9.01 -10.96 -16.56
C ILE A 203 -9.56 -10.11 -15.40
N ASP A 204 -10.65 -10.53 -14.77
CA ASP A 204 -11.22 -9.78 -13.64
C ASP A 204 -10.26 -9.70 -12.45
N ASN A 205 -9.61 -10.81 -12.08
CA ASN A 205 -8.61 -10.79 -11.01
C ASN A 205 -7.39 -9.94 -11.38
N GLN A 206 -6.95 -9.96 -12.64
CA GLN A 206 -5.87 -9.07 -13.12
C GLN A 206 -6.26 -7.59 -13.01
N ILE A 207 -7.49 -7.25 -13.40
CA ILE A 207 -8.02 -5.89 -13.31
C ILE A 207 -8.20 -5.46 -11.83
N GLU A 208 -8.61 -6.36 -10.94
CA GLU A 208 -8.67 -6.11 -9.50
C GLU A 208 -7.28 -5.87 -8.89
N ARG A 209 -6.26 -6.62 -9.32
CA ARG A 209 -4.89 -6.43 -8.87
C ARG A 209 -4.33 -5.08 -9.33
N LEU A 210 -4.53 -4.72 -10.60
CA LEU A 210 -4.15 -3.41 -11.12
C LEU A 210 -4.90 -2.29 -10.39
N ALA A 211 -6.20 -2.47 -10.12
CA ALA A 211 -6.98 -1.49 -9.37
C ALA A 211 -6.47 -1.32 -7.94
N ARG A 212 -5.99 -2.38 -7.27
CA ARG A 212 -5.35 -2.28 -5.95
C ARG A 212 -4.04 -1.48 -6.01
N LEU A 213 -3.19 -1.77 -6.99
CA LEU A 213 -1.92 -1.06 -7.19
C LEU A 213 -2.16 0.43 -7.43
N VAL A 214 -3.08 0.76 -8.35
CA VAL A 214 -3.46 2.14 -8.65
C VAL A 214 -4.13 2.82 -7.46
N ALA A 215 -4.95 2.10 -6.68
CA ALA A 215 -5.58 2.64 -5.47
C ALA A 215 -4.54 3.06 -4.42
N GLY A 216 -3.46 2.30 -4.26
CA GLY A 216 -2.39 2.63 -3.31
C GLY A 216 -1.76 3.98 -3.62
N GLU A 217 -1.49 4.23 -4.91
CA GLU A 217 -0.92 5.49 -5.36
C GLU A 217 -1.91 6.65 -5.31
N ALA A 218 -3.15 6.41 -5.76
CA ALA A 218 -4.23 7.39 -5.65
C ALA A 218 -4.50 7.78 -4.19
N PHE A 219 -4.46 6.82 -3.27
CA PHE A 219 -4.54 7.06 -1.84
C PHE A 219 -3.33 7.85 -1.34
N ARG A 220 -2.09 7.49 -1.72
CA ARG A 220 -0.88 8.24 -1.32
C ARG A 220 -1.00 9.72 -1.68
N GLN A 221 -1.42 10.02 -2.90
CA GLN A 221 -1.60 11.38 -3.39
C GLN A 221 -2.73 12.12 -2.64
N ALA A 222 -3.91 11.49 -2.52
CA ALA A 222 -5.04 12.07 -1.78
C ALA A 222 -4.70 12.29 -0.30
N TRP A 223 -3.96 11.37 0.31
CA TRP A 223 -3.51 11.44 1.68
C TRP A 223 -2.52 12.58 1.88
N SER A 224 -1.57 12.76 0.96
CA SER A 224 -0.66 13.91 0.95
C SER A 224 -1.43 15.23 0.90
N ASN A 225 -2.42 15.34 0.01
CA ASN A 225 -3.28 16.53 -0.11
C ASN A 225 -4.09 16.78 1.16
N TYR A 226 -4.69 15.73 1.74
CA TYR A 226 -5.44 15.82 3.00
C TYR A 226 -4.57 16.39 4.12
N ARG A 227 -3.35 15.83 4.29
CA ARG A 227 -2.45 16.22 5.38
C ARG A 227 -1.94 17.66 5.23
N ARG A 228 -1.64 18.10 4.00
CA ARG A 228 -1.16 19.46 3.72
C ARG A 228 -2.10 20.54 4.25
N GLU A 229 -3.40 20.28 4.21
CA GLU A 229 -4.41 21.23 4.63
C GLU A 229 -4.92 20.98 6.06
N SER A 230 -4.53 19.87 6.70
CA SER A 230 -5.04 19.48 8.01
C SER A 230 -4.28 20.16 9.16
N PRO A 231 -4.97 20.89 10.06
CA PRO A 231 -4.31 21.51 11.22
C PRO A 231 -3.59 20.52 12.13
N ALA A 232 -4.10 19.29 12.25
CA ALA A 232 -3.49 18.22 13.05
C ALA A 232 -2.14 17.72 12.47
N TRP A 233 -1.85 18.07 11.21
CA TRP A 233 -0.67 17.66 10.45
C TRP A 233 0.25 18.83 10.07
N ALA A 234 -0.26 20.06 10.13
CA ALA A 234 0.49 21.28 9.74
C ALA A 234 1.65 21.61 10.69
N HIS A 235 1.53 21.26 11.97
CA HIS A 235 2.55 21.54 12.98
C HIS A 235 2.90 20.29 13.77
N ARG A 236 4.19 20.07 14.03
CA ARG A 236 4.63 19.01 14.92
C ARG A 236 4.16 19.31 16.34
N ASP A 237 3.50 18.36 16.98
CA ASP A 237 3.13 18.44 18.39
C ASP A 237 4.43 18.56 19.23
N PRO A 238 4.66 19.70 19.90
CA PRO A 238 5.89 19.92 20.66
C PRO A 238 6.09 18.89 21.79
N SER A 239 4.99 18.30 22.29
CA SER A 239 5.06 17.29 23.36
C SER A 239 5.75 15.99 22.91
N LEU A 240 5.81 15.74 21.61
CA LEU A 240 6.45 14.54 21.05
C LEU A 240 7.97 14.66 20.94
N GLY A 241 8.54 15.86 21.04
CA GLY A 241 9.98 16.09 20.84
C GLY A 241 10.49 15.53 19.51
N GLU A 242 11.71 14.99 19.47
CA GLU A 242 12.29 14.39 18.27
C GLU A 242 11.57 13.11 17.82
N VAL A 243 10.94 12.37 18.74
CA VAL A 243 10.14 11.18 18.43
C VAL A 243 8.95 11.54 17.53
N GLY A 244 8.49 12.80 17.54
CA GLY A 244 7.43 13.30 16.68
C GLY A 244 7.69 13.07 15.19
N LEU A 245 8.94 13.21 14.72
CA LEU A 245 9.27 12.93 13.30
C LEU A 245 9.07 11.46 12.97
N LEU A 246 9.53 10.57 13.85
CA LEU A 246 9.40 9.12 13.66
C LEU A 246 7.92 8.72 13.60
N LEU A 247 7.10 9.21 14.54
CA LEU A 247 5.66 8.91 14.54
C LEU A 247 4.99 9.47 13.29
N GLN A 248 5.35 10.68 12.89
CA GLN A 248 4.85 11.31 11.67
C GLN A 248 5.14 10.43 10.45
N LEU A 249 6.40 10.05 10.19
CA LEU A 249 6.76 9.21 9.04
C LEU A 249 6.02 7.87 9.01
N VAL A 250 5.92 7.19 10.15
CA VAL A 250 5.18 5.91 10.25
C VAL A 250 3.71 6.10 9.90
N THR A 251 3.09 7.18 10.38
CA THR A 251 1.67 7.45 10.13
C THR A 251 1.42 7.99 8.71
N GLU A 252 2.44 8.59 8.08
CA GLU A 252 2.36 9.05 6.69
C GLU A 252 2.48 7.91 5.68
N HIS A 253 3.43 6.99 5.89
CA HIS A 253 3.76 5.91 4.96
C HIS A 253 3.03 4.60 5.25
N GLY A 254 2.49 4.44 6.46
CA GLY A 254 1.76 3.26 6.89
C GLY A 254 0.49 2.98 6.10
N PRO A 255 -0.49 3.90 6.11
CA PRO A 255 -1.77 3.68 5.44
C PRO A 255 -1.66 3.35 3.94
N PRO A 256 -0.82 4.04 3.12
CA PRO A 256 -0.62 3.64 1.72
C PRO A 256 -0.02 2.23 1.56
N SER A 257 0.81 1.79 2.51
CA SER A 257 1.46 0.47 2.45
C SER A 257 0.47 -0.69 2.64
N LEU A 258 -0.76 -0.45 3.10
CA LEU A 258 -1.82 -1.47 3.15
C LEU A 258 -2.17 -2.01 1.75
N PHE A 259 -2.04 -1.18 0.70
CA PHE A 259 -2.36 -1.57 -0.68
C PHE A 259 -1.31 -2.48 -1.32
N HIS A 260 -0.11 -2.58 -0.72
CA HIS A 260 0.92 -3.52 -1.17
C HIS A 260 0.60 -4.96 -0.76
N VAL A 261 -0.35 -5.15 0.15
CA VAL A 261 -0.76 -6.46 0.64
C VAL A 261 -2.04 -6.90 -0.03
N ASP A 262 -2.01 -8.12 -0.55
CA ASP A 262 -3.18 -8.76 -1.15
C ASP A 262 -4.27 -9.00 -0.10
N GLU A 263 -5.53 -8.84 -0.52
CA GLU A 263 -6.69 -8.90 0.36
C GLU A 263 -6.78 -10.22 1.16
N ASN A 264 -6.20 -11.30 0.62
CA ASN A 264 -6.19 -12.61 1.27
C ASN A 264 -5.23 -12.71 2.48
N PHE A 265 -4.32 -11.74 2.64
CA PHE A 265 -3.39 -11.69 3.78
C PHE A 265 -3.86 -10.80 4.92
N PHE A 266 -5.09 -10.27 4.86
CA PHE A 266 -5.69 -9.59 5.99
C PHE A 266 -6.42 -10.58 6.92
N PRO A 267 -6.31 -10.41 8.24
CA PRO A 267 -5.48 -9.44 8.96
C PRO A 267 -3.98 -9.77 8.89
N LEU A 268 -3.14 -8.74 8.81
CA LEU A 268 -1.68 -8.87 8.64
C LEU A 268 -1.04 -9.60 9.82
N SER A 269 -1.60 -9.47 11.01
CA SER A 269 -1.13 -10.12 12.24
C SER A 269 -1.21 -11.65 12.20
N VAL A 270 -2.05 -12.23 11.34
CA VAL A 270 -2.17 -13.68 11.16
C VAL A 270 -1.14 -14.19 10.17
N TRP A 271 -1.00 -13.53 9.02
CA TRP A 271 -0.21 -14.06 7.90
C TRP A 271 1.24 -13.57 7.86
N LEU A 272 1.50 -12.34 8.33
CA LEU A 272 2.80 -11.67 8.25
C LEU A 272 3.43 -11.44 9.63
N LYS A 273 3.09 -12.27 10.62
CA LYS A 273 3.46 -12.09 12.04
C LYS A 273 4.95 -11.82 12.26
N GLU A 274 5.84 -12.66 11.71
CA GLU A 274 7.30 -12.54 11.95
C GLU A 274 7.96 -11.37 11.20
N PRO A 275 7.66 -11.12 9.91
CA PRO A 275 8.10 -9.89 9.25
C PRO A 275 7.62 -8.62 9.98
N MET A 276 6.35 -8.55 10.36
CA MET A 276 5.79 -7.38 11.04
C MET A 276 6.39 -7.18 12.44
N LYS A 277 6.68 -8.28 13.15
CA LYS A 277 7.42 -8.24 14.43
C LYS A 277 8.77 -7.56 14.30
N ARG A 278 9.53 -7.91 13.26
CA ARG A 278 10.83 -7.30 13.02
C ARG A 278 10.70 -5.80 12.78
N THR A 279 9.73 -5.37 11.96
CA THR A 279 9.57 -3.95 11.68
C THR A 279 9.11 -3.14 12.90
N ILE A 280 8.23 -3.68 13.75
CA ILE A 280 7.85 -2.98 15.00
C ILE A 280 9.02 -2.96 15.99
N ALA A 281 9.84 -4.00 16.05
CA ALA A 281 11.06 -3.99 16.85
C ALA A 281 12.06 -2.93 16.35
N GLU A 282 12.22 -2.78 15.04
CA GLU A 282 13.06 -1.73 14.43
C GLU A 282 12.52 -0.32 14.71
N LEU A 283 11.20 -0.13 14.64
CA LEU A 283 10.55 1.12 15.03
C LEU A 283 10.82 1.46 16.51
N ASN A 284 10.60 0.49 17.40
CA ASN A 284 10.83 0.66 18.84
C ASN A 284 12.31 0.99 19.12
N ARG A 285 13.23 0.29 18.47
CA ARG A 285 14.68 0.56 18.58
C ARG A 285 15.06 1.94 18.05
N ALA A 286 14.46 2.40 16.96
CA ALA A 286 14.68 3.76 16.45
C ALA A 286 14.23 4.81 17.47
N ALA A 287 13.08 4.62 18.12
CA ALA A 287 12.59 5.52 19.16
C ALA A 287 13.50 5.55 20.40
N GLU A 288 14.06 4.40 20.79
CA GLU A 288 15.03 4.28 21.89
C GLU A 288 16.35 5.00 21.55
N ARG A 289 16.89 4.81 20.33
CA ARG A 289 18.09 5.53 19.85
C ARG A 289 17.91 7.05 19.88
N ILE A 290 16.71 7.56 19.56
CA ILE A 290 16.41 9.00 19.65
C ILE A 290 16.57 9.50 21.08
N LEU A 291 16.11 8.73 22.07
CA LEU A 291 16.23 9.09 23.48
C LEU A 291 17.69 9.03 23.96
N GLU A 292 18.41 7.97 23.60
CA GLU A 292 19.81 7.75 23.98
C GLU A 292 20.74 8.85 23.44
N THR A 293 20.49 9.29 22.20
CA THR A 293 21.25 10.35 21.54
C THR A 293 20.89 11.76 22.01
N GLY A 294 19.92 11.93 22.93
CA GLY A 294 19.45 13.24 23.38
C GLY A 294 20.53 14.15 24.00
N LYS A 295 21.68 13.59 24.42
CA LYS A 295 22.82 14.34 24.98
C LYS A 295 23.93 14.63 23.96
N ASP A 296 23.90 13.99 22.79
CA ASP A 296 24.91 14.13 21.73
C ASP A 296 24.24 14.68 20.46
N LEU A 297 24.50 15.96 20.16
CA LEU A 297 23.91 16.65 19.03
C LEU A 297 24.32 16.01 17.68
N GLU A 298 25.56 15.57 17.53
CA GLU A 298 26.06 15.01 16.28
C GLU A 298 25.41 13.65 15.99
N GLN A 299 25.36 12.78 17.00
CA GLN A 299 24.67 11.49 16.88
C GLN A 299 23.18 11.65 16.61
N ARG A 300 22.54 12.61 17.28
CA ARG A 300 21.13 12.94 17.04
C ARG A 300 20.89 13.44 15.63
N MET A 301 21.71 14.35 15.10
CA MET A 301 21.59 14.84 13.73
C MET A 301 21.81 13.72 12.69
N SER A 302 22.78 12.85 12.93
CA SER A 302 23.04 11.67 12.10
C SER A 302 21.83 10.73 12.05
N LEU A 303 21.26 10.41 13.22
CA LEU A 303 20.05 9.59 13.33
C LEU A 303 18.83 10.22 12.66
N MET A 304 18.64 11.53 12.82
CA MET A 304 17.52 12.22 12.17
C MET A 304 17.69 12.23 10.64
N THR A 305 18.92 12.34 10.15
CA THR A 305 19.23 12.21 8.73
C THR A 305 18.94 10.81 8.23
N GLU A 306 19.31 9.77 8.98
CA GLU A 306 19.01 8.36 8.69
C GLU A 306 17.49 8.11 8.57
N ILE A 307 16.72 8.60 9.54
CA ILE A 307 15.26 8.46 9.60
C ILE A 307 14.56 9.14 8.41
N GLN A 308 15.12 10.24 7.91
CA GLN A 308 14.54 10.98 6.77
C GLN A 308 14.87 10.36 5.40
N ARG A 309 15.73 9.35 5.35
CA ARG A 309 16.08 8.73 4.07
C ARG A 309 14.92 7.91 3.49
N PRO A 310 14.76 7.84 2.16
CA PRO A 310 13.73 7.03 1.52
C PRO A 310 13.75 5.56 1.94
N GLU A 311 14.93 4.99 2.19
CA GLU A 311 15.08 3.59 2.60
C GLU A 311 14.44 3.33 3.97
N PHE A 312 14.47 4.31 4.89
CA PHE A 312 13.80 4.18 6.18
C PHE A 312 12.28 4.14 6.00
N ALA A 313 11.74 5.00 5.13
CA ALA A 313 10.31 5.00 4.82
C ALA A 313 9.86 3.66 4.22
N GLN A 314 10.62 3.12 3.28
CA GLN A 314 10.30 1.86 2.59
C GLN A 314 10.46 0.63 3.48
N ARG A 315 11.51 0.57 4.31
CA ARG A 315 11.86 -0.65 5.06
C ARG A 315 11.29 -0.69 6.46
N VAL A 316 11.07 0.47 7.08
CA VAL A 316 10.64 0.57 8.47
C VAL A 316 9.29 1.27 8.58
N ALA A 317 9.20 2.53 8.16
CA ALA A 317 8.03 3.36 8.46
C ALA A 317 6.74 2.84 7.79
N GLY A 318 6.79 2.50 6.51
CA GLY A 318 5.68 1.95 5.74
C GLY A 318 5.18 0.62 6.30
N PRO A 319 6.03 -0.43 6.40
CA PRO A 319 5.59 -1.72 6.91
C PRO A 319 5.13 -1.66 8.37
N ALA A 320 5.79 -0.87 9.23
CA ALA A 320 5.36 -0.69 10.62
C ALA A 320 4.01 0.01 10.68
N GLY A 321 3.85 1.08 9.91
CA GLY A 321 2.61 1.83 9.87
C GLY A 321 1.44 1.02 9.29
N ALA A 322 1.68 0.13 8.31
CA ALA A 322 0.67 -0.80 7.82
C ALA A 322 0.22 -1.77 8.91
N PHE A 323 1.15 -2.34 9.68
CA PHE A 323 0.83 -3.20 10.81
C PHE A 323 0.04 -2.46 11.91
N LEU A 324 0.46 -1.24 12.26
CA LEU A 324 -0.26 -0.40 13.23
C LEU A 324 -1.67 -0.09 12.73
N SER A 325 -1.82 0.24 11.44
CA SER A 325 -3.10 0.54 10.80
C SER A 325 -4.04 -0.66 10.83
N ASP A 326 -3.58 -1.83 10.37
CA ASP A 326 -4.36 -3.07 10.43
C ASP A 326 -4.71 -3.40 11.89
N GLY A 327 -3.75 -3.29 12.82
CA GLY A 327 -4.00 -3.49 14.25
C GLY A 327 -5.15 -2.62 14.80
N ILE A 328 -5.18 -1.33 14.45
CA ILE A 328 -6.29 -0.43 14.82
C ILE A 328 -7.59 -0.90 14.16
N ILE A 329 -7.58 -1.16 12.86
CA ILE A 329 -8.79 -1.52 12.10
C ILE A 329 -9.42 -2.80 12.64
N GLN A 330 -8.63 -3.85 12.87
CA GLN A 330 -9.14 -5.15 13.30
C GLN A 330 -9.68 -5.15 14.74
N ASN A 331 -9.14 -4.28 15.61
CA ASN A 331 -9.46 -4.31 17.05
C ASN A 331 -10.31 -3.12 17.53
N SER A 332 -10.37 -2.05 16.75
CA SER A 332 -11.12 -0.83 17.07
C SER A 332 -12.02 -0.37 15.92
N GLY A 333 -11.95 -0.98 14.75
CA GLY A 333 -12.79 -0.68 13.59
C GLY A 333 -12.21 0.40 12.68
N LEU A 334 -12.69 0.41 11.44
CA LEU A 334 -12.22 1.32 10.39
C LEU A 334 -12.51 2.80 10.73
N ASP A 335 -13.63 3.10 11.38
CA ASP A 335 -13.96 4.48 11.77
C ASP A 335 -13.03 5.01 12.87
N ALA A 336 -12.58 4.14 13.80
CA ALA A 336 -11.59 4.52 14.80
C ALA A 336 -10.24 4.82 14.15
N PHE A 337 -9.84 4.03 13.15
CA PHE A 337 -8.64 4.30 12.35
C PHE A 337 -8.72 5.65 11.62
N ARG A 338 -9.82 5.91 10.90
CA ARG A 338 -10.05 7.17 10.18
C ARG A 338 -10.06 8.38 11.13
N ALA A 339 -10.71 8.26 12.28
CA ALA A 339 -10.72 9.31 13.31
C ALA A 339 -9.32 9.57 13.88
N ALA A 340 -8.53 8.51 14.09
CA ALA A 340 -7.16 8.64 14.57
C ALA A 340 -6.25 9.33 13.53
N LEU A 341 -6.40 9.00 12.24
CA LEU A 341 -5.72 9.71 11.15
C LEU A 341 -6.10 11.18 11.08
N ALA A 342 -7.39 11.52 11.25
CA ALA A 342 -7.85 12.91 11.29
C ALA A 342 -7.21 13.70 12.42
N ALA A 343 -7.08 13.08 13.60
CA ALA A 343 -6.53 13.69 14.80
C ALA A 343 -4.99 13.73 14.84
N GLY A 344 -4.30 13.18 13.83
CA GLY A 344 -2.86 13.30 13.64
C GLY A 344 -2.01 12.19 14.27
N PRO A 345 -0.67 12.25 14.12
CA PRO A 345 0.23 11.15 14.48
C PRO A 345 0.12 10.67 15.92
N LYS A 346 -0.02 11.58 16.89
CA LYS A 346 -0.18 11.20 18.30
C LYS A 346 -1.43 10.37 18.54
N ALA A 347 -2.56 10.78 17.98
CA ALA A 347 -3.83 10.08 18.11
C ALA A 347 -3.79 8.70 17.45
N PHE A 348 -3.10 8.57 16.30
CA PHE A 348 -2.85 7.29 15.65
C PHE A 348 -2.14 6.29 16.57
N PHE A 349 -1.05 6.69 17.21
CA PHE A 349 -0.33 5.81 18.14
C PHE A 349 -1.12 5.50 19.42
N ILE A 350 -1.92 6.45 19.93
CA ILE A 350 -2.84 6.19 21.04
C ILE A 350 -3.90 5.15 20.66
N ALA A 351 -4.48 5.27 19.45
CA ALA A 351 -5.47 4.32 18.95
C ALA A 351 -4.86 2.91 18.81
N TYR A 352 -3.60 2.81 18.37
CA TYR A 352 -2.90 1.53 18.33
C TYR A 352 -2.64 0.95 19.73
N ASP A 353 -2.18 1.75 20.70
CA ASP A 353 -1.99 1.28 22.09
C ASP A 353 -3.31 0.74 22.69
N GLN A 354 -4.43 1.40 22.40
CA GLN A 354 -5.75 0.93 22.80
C GLN A 354 -6.16 -0.37 22.09
N ALA A 355 -5.84 -0.53 20.80
CA ALA A 355 -6.04 -1.77 20.07
C ALA A 355 -5.18 -2.91 20.64
N GLN A 356 -3.92 -2.63 20.99
CA GLN A 356 -2.98 -3.59 21.55
C GLN A 356 -3.46 -4.14 22.90
N LYS A 357 -4.12 -3.33 23.73
CA LYS A 357 -4.74 -3.80 24.99
C LYS A 357 -5.85 -4.83 24.77
N LYS A 358 -6.47 -4.86 23.58
CA LYS A 358 -7.55 -5.79 23.23
C LYS A 358 -7.04 -7.09 22.58
N SER A 359 -5.81 -7.12 22.06
CA SER A 359 -5.25 -8.28 21.35
C SER A 359 -3.80 -8.56 21.72
N ARG A 360 -3.56 -9.82 22.13
CA ARG A 360 -2.21 -10.32 22.45
C ARG A 360 -1.35 -10.56 21.22
N ASP A 361 -1.93 -10.56 20.03
CA ASP A 361 -1.18 -10.71 18.77
C ASP A 361 -0.54 -9.40 18.31
N LEU A 362 -0.94 -8.26 18.90
CA LEU A 362 -0.33 -6.97 18.66
C LEU A 362 0.89 -6.73 19.56
N ILE A 363 1.89 -6.08 18.99
CA ILE A 363 3.18 -5.86 19.62
C ILE A 363 3.13 -4.54 20.39
N PRO A 364 3.54 -4.50 21.67
CA PRO A 364 3.54 -3.27 22.43
C PRO A 364 4.54 -2.24 21.87
N LEU A 365 4.15 -0.97 21.95
CA LEU A 365 5.04 0.16 21.67
C LEU A 365 6.08 0.28 22.78
N ALA A 366 7.29 0.73 22.43
CA ALA A 366 8.34 0.99 23.39
C ALA A 366 7.89 2.00 24.47
N PRO A 367 8.38 1.90 25.72
CA PRO A 367 8.03 2.82 26.80
C PRO A 367 8.26 4.30 26.44
N VAL A 368 9.30 4.60 25.66
CA VAL A 368 9.60 5.95 25.17
C VAL A 368 8.48 6.51 24.29
N ILE A 369 7.89 5.69 23.41
CA ILE A 369 6.78 6.12 22.56
C ILE A 369 5.55 6.37 23.44
N ARG A 370 5.23 5.44 24.35
CA ARG A 370 4.07 5.53 25.26
C ARG A 370 4.14 6.77 26.15
N GLU A 371 5.31 7.06 26.70
CA GLU A 371 5.55 8.27 27.50
C GLU A 371 5.32 9.54 26.69
N ARG A 372 5.84 9.63 25.45
CA ARG A 372 5.69 10.80 24.58
C ARG A 372 4.24 11.05 24.14
N ILE A 373 3.45 10.00 23.95
CA ILE A 373 2.03 10.13 23.63
C ILE A 373 1.14 10.33 24.87
N GLY A 374 1.73 10.44 26.07
CA GLY A 374 1.02 10.75 27.32
C GLY A 374 0.39 9.53 28.00
N LEU A 375 0.89 8.33 27.73
CA LEU A 375 0.42 7.08 28.34
C LEU A 375 1.40 6.57 29.40
N PRO A 376 0.92 5.86 30.44
CA PRO A 376 1.79 5.25 31.44
C PRO A 376 2.71 4.20 30.81
N LYS A 377 3.87 3.96 31.43
CA LYS A 377 4.88 2.98 31.00
C LYS A 377 4.30 1.56 30.90
#